data_AF-A0A523NE84-F1
#
_entry.id   AF-A0A523NE84-F1
#
_cell.length_a   1.000
_cell.length_b   1.000
_cell.length_c   1.000
_cell.angle_alpha   90.00
_cell.angle_beta   90.00
_cell.angle_gamma   90.00
#
_symmetry.space_group_name_H-M   'P 1'
#
loop_
_entity.id
_entity.type
_entity.pdbx_description
1 polymer ?
#
loop_
_entity_poly.entity_id
_entity_poly.type
_entity_poly.pdbx_seq_one_letter_code
_entity_poly.pdbx_strand_id
1 'polypeptide(L)'
;MTDSALAHEHAHPGVKAYVLVAVILFTLTALEVLAFEIVDRGSPAGLAAVLAPVVVAVLLVLSAAKFALVAMFYMHLKQDSTLFSGLFVFPIFVAAILIAALLAMFSYMLSLF
;
A
#
# COMPACT_ATOMS: atom_id res chain seq x y z
N MET A 1 41.41 -16.80 -30.55
CA MET A 1 40.04 -16.43 -30.98
C MET A 1 39.05 -17.44 -30.41
N THR A 2 38.88 -17.49 -29.09
CA THR A 2 37.85 -18.31 -28.40
C THR A 2 37.70 -17.80 -26.96
N ASP A 3 37.29 -16.55 -26.75
CA ASP A 3 37.04 -16.02 -25.39
C ASP A 3 35.83 -15.06 -25.32
N SER A 4 34.98 -15.02 -26.34
CA SER A 4 33.84 -14.09 -26.43
C SER A 4 32.47 -14.77 -26.33
N ALA A 5 32.42 -16.05 -25.96
CA ALA A 5 31.19 -16.83 -25.80
C ALA A 5 30.84 -17.16 -24.34
N LEU A 6 31.50 -16.52 -23.36
CA LEU A 6 31.01 -16.53 -21.98
C LEU A 6 29.87 -15.53 -21.88
N ALA A 7 28.69 -16.07 -22.17
CA ALA A 7 27.38 -15.56 -21.85
C ALA A 7 27.41 -14.39 -20.87
N HIS A 8 27.22 -13.19 -21.41
CA HIS A 8 26.73 -12.07 -20.64
C HIS A 8 25.28 -12.40 -20.28
N GLU A 9 25.12 -13.28 -19.29
CA GLU A 9 23.85 -13.57 -18.66
C GLU A 9 23.47 -12.29 -17.92
N HIS A 10 22.71 -11.43 -18.61
CA HIS A 10 22.13 -10.24 -18.04
C HIS A 10 21.33 -10.67 -16.81
N ALA A 11 21.92 -10.45 -15.63
CA ALA A 11 21.26 -10.57 -14.34
C ALA A 11 20.20 -9.47 -14.23
N HIS A 12 19.12 -9.62 -14.98
CA HIS A 12 17.92 -8.83 -14.78
C HIS A 12 17.41 -9.16 -13.37
N PRO A 13 17.14 -8.15 -12.53
CA PRO A 13 16.62 -8.35 -11.18
C PRO A 13 15.44 -9.32 -11.26
N GLY A 14 15.63 -10.50 -10.67
CA GLY A 14 14.92 -11.69 -11.09
C GLY A 14 13.41 -11.56 -10.91
N VAL A 15 12.65 -11.98 -11.93
CA VAL A 15 11.19 -12.18 -11.92
C VAL A 15 10.68 -12.75 -10.59
N LYS A 16 11.49 -13.60 -9.94
CA LYS A 16 11.25 -14.16 -8.60
C LYS A 16 10.94 -13.10 -7.52
N ALA A 17 11.63 -11.95 -7.50
CA ALA A 17 11.39 -10.89 -6.53
C ALA A 17 10.01 -10.24 -6.73
N TYR A 18 9.63 -9.95 -7.97
CA TYR A 18 8.30 -9.40 -8.29
C TYR A 18 7.18 -10.39 -7.99
N VAL A 19 7.39 -11.68 -8.26
CA VAL A 19 6.42 -12.73 -7.90
C VAL A 19 6.25 -12.81 -6.39
N LEU A 20 7.33 -12.72 -5.61
CA LEU A 20 7.24 -12.70 -4.15
C LEU A 20 6.44 -11.49 -3.64
N VAL A 21 6.73 -10.31 -4.18
CA VAL A 21 6.02 -9.06 -3.87
C VAL A 21 4.53 -9.17 -4.25
N ALA A 22 4.19 -9.76 -5.40
CA ALA A 22 2.81 -10.03 -5.79
C ALA A 22 2.08 -10.94 -4.79
N VAL A 23 2.72 -12.02 -4.34
CA VAL A 23 2.15 -12.93 -3.34
C VAL A 23 1.93 -12.23 -2.00
N ILE A 24 2.85 -11.37 -1.58
CA ILE A 24 2.69 -10.56 -0.36
C ILE A 24 1.50 -9.61 -0.51
N LEU A 25 1.39 -8.87 -1.62
CA LEU A 25 0.26 -7.97 -1.89
C LEU A 25 -1.07 -8.71 -1.92
N PHE A 26 -1.11 -9.87 -2.57
CA PHE A 26 -2.30 -10.72 -2.59
C PHE A 26 -2.70 -11.15 -1.19
N THR A 27 -1.73 -11.58 -0.37
CA THR A 27 -1.97 -11.99 1.02
C THR A 27 -2.48 -10.83 1.87
N LEU A 28 -1.87 -9.64 1.75
CA LEU A 28 -2.33 -8.42 2.45
C LEU A 28 -3.75 -8.03 2.03
N THR A 29 -4.09 -8.21 0.75
CA THR A 29 -5.43 -7.91 0.24
C THR A 29 -6.46 -8.92 0.76
N ALA A 30 -6.11 -10.21 0.81
CA ALA A 30 -6.97 -11.22 1.41
C ALA A 30 -7.22 -10.94 2.90
N LEU A 31 -6.17 -10.53 3.64
CA LEU A 31 -6.30 -10.13 5.05
C LEU A 31 -7.17 -8.88 5.23
N GLU A 32 -7.07 -7.90 4.33
CA GLU A 32 -7.90 -6.69 4.36
C GLU A 32 -9.38 -7.03 4.16
N VAL A 33 -9.70 -7.81 3.12
CA VAL A 33 -11.07 -8.26 2.85
C VAL A 33 -11.60 -9.11 4.00
N LEU A 34 -10.78 -10.01 4.55
CA LEU A 34 -11.19 -10.83 5.68
C LEU A 34 -11.46 -10.00 6.95
N ALA A 35 -10.60 -9.03 7.27
CA ALA A 35 -10.79 -8.14 8.41
C ALA A 35 -12.07 -7.31 8.28
N PHE A 36 -12.35 -6.79 7.08
CA PHE A 36 -13.58 -6.07 6.78
C PHE A 36 -14.80 -7.00 6.90
N GLU A 37 -14.78 -8.16 6.25
CA GLU A 37 -15.88 -9.13 6.23
C GLU A 37 -16.23 -9.63 7.64
N ILE A 38 -15.24 -9.90 8.49
CA ILE A 38 -15.48 -10.35 9.88
C ILE A 38 -16.26 -9.31 10.67
N VAL A 39 -15.91 -8.02 10.50
CA VAL A 39 -16.56 -6.92 11.23
C VAL A 39 -17.93 -6.62 10.66
N ASP A 40 -18.05 -6.53 9.33
CA ASP A 40 -19.31 -6.24 8.64
C ASP A 40 -20.36 -7.33 8.86
N ARG A 41 -19.96 -8.60 8.74
CA ARG A 41 -20.82 -9.76 8.97
C ARG A 41 -21.04 -10.06 10.46
N GLY A 42 -20.22 -9.49 11.35
CA GLY A 42 -20.27 -9.73 12.79
C GLY A 42 -19.94 -11.16 13.22
N SER A 43 -19.26 -11.95 12.36
CA SER A 43 -18.97 -13.36 12.61
C SER A 43 -17.51 -13.70 12.26
N PRO A 44 -16.75 -14.35 13.16
CA PRO A 44 -17.15 -14.81 14.50
C PRO A 44 -17.33 -13.65 15.50
N ALA A 45 -18.40 -13.69 16.32
CA ALA A 45 -18.80 -12.57 17.19
C ALA A 45 -17.70 -12.07 18.14
N GLY A 46 -16.92 -13.00 18.72
CA GLY A 46 -15.82 -12.63 19.63
C GLY A 46 -14.69 -11.87 18.94
N LEU A 47 -14.36 -12.23 17.69
CA LEU A 47 -13.34 -11.55 16.92
C LEU A 47 -13.85 -10.20 16.39
N ALA A 48 -15.09 -10.18 15.88
CA ALA A 48 -15.72 -8.96 15.38
C ALA A 48 -15.82 -7.87 16.47
N ALA A 49 -16.17 -8.23 17.70
CA ALA A 49 -16.24 -7.28 18.82
C ALA A 49 -14.89 -6.62 19.14
N VAL A 50 -13.79 -7.38 19.04
CA VAL A 50 -12.42 -6.87 19.29
C VAL A 50 -11.92 -6.04 18.11
N LEU A 51 -12.26 -6.42 16.88
CA LEU A 51 -11.78 -5.77 15.67
C LEU A 51 -12.58 -4.51 15.31
N ALA A 52 -13.88 -4.46 15.61
CA ALA A 52 -14.77 -3.34 15.28
C ALA A 52 -14.24 -1.94 15.63
N PRO A 53 -13.69 -1.65 16.83
CA PRO A 53 -13.20 -0.32 17.16
C PRO A 53 -11.94 0.08 16.39
N VAL A 54 -11.16 -0.89 15.91
CA VAL A 54 -9.84 -0.66 15.29
C VAL A 54 -9.80 -0.98 13.80
N VAL A 55 -10.89 -1.54 13.23
CA VAL A 55 -10.91 -2.03 11.85
C VAL A 55 -10.54 -0.93 10.86
N VAL A 56 -11.05 0.28 11.04
CA VAL A 56 -10.75 1.42 10.16
C VAL A 56 -9.25 1.71 10.16
N ALA A 57 -8.63 1.75 11.34
CA ALA A 57 -7.18 1.98 11.45
C ALA A 57 -6.38 0.82 10.82
N VAL A 58 -6.80 -0.42 11.03
CA VAL A 58 -6.16 -1.61 10.44
C VAL A 58 -6.23 -1.56 8.92
N LEU A 59 -7.41 -1.29 8.33
CA LEU A 59 -7.60 -1.19 6.89
C LEU A 59 -6.76 -0.06 6.28
N LEU A 60 -6.70 1.10 6.95
CA LEU A 60 -5.84 2.21 6.51
C LEU A 60 -4.36 1.83 6.51
N VAL A 61 -3.87 1.15 7.55
CA VAL A 61 -2.47 0.70 7.62
C VAL A 61 -2.18 -0.34 6.54
N LEU A 62 -3.06 -1.31 6.33
CA LEU A 62 -2.90 -2.32 5.27
C LEU A 62 -2.90 -1.69 3.87
N SER A 63 -3.78 -0.72 3.63
CA SER A 63 -3.84 0.03 2.38
C SER A 63 -2.58 0.87 2.14
N ALA A 64 -2.09 1.58 3.16
CA ALA A 64 -0.85 2.35 3.08
C ALA A 64 0.37 1.45 2.84
N ALA A 65 0.45 0.30 3.52
CA ALA A 65 1.52 -0.67 3.33
C ALA A 65 1.55 -1.23 1.90
N LYS A 66 0.39 -1.63 1.36
CA LYS A 66 0.27 -2.09 -0.03
C LYS A 66 0.70 -1.02 -1.01
N PHE A 67 0.21 0.21 -0.84
CA PHE A 67 0.58 1.33 -1.68
C PHE A 67 2.09 1.59 -1.66
N ALA A 68 2.72 1.60 -0.48
CA ALA A 68 4.17 1.77 -0.34
C ALA A 68 4.94 0.64 -1.02
N LEU A 69 4.47 -0.59 -0.89
CA LEU A 69 5.11 -1.77 -1.48
C LEU A 69 5.00 -1.74 -3.03
N VAL A 70 3.85 -1.32 -3.57
CA VAL A 70 3.69 -1.06 -5.01
C VAL A 70 4.59 0.09 -5.48
N ALA A 71 4.62 1.21 -4.75
CA ALA A 71 5.45 2.36 -5.09
C ALA A 71 6.94 2.02 -5.11
N MET A 72 7.43 1.28 -4.12
CA MET A 72 8.85 0.91 -4.02
C MET A 72 9.27 -0.13 -5.06
N PHE A 73 8.46 -1.17 -5.30
CA PHE A 73 8.86 -2.32 -6.12
C PHE A 73 8.32 -2.29 -7.55
N TYR A 74 7.06 -1.86 -7.78
CA TYR A 74 6.46 -1.84 -9.12
C TYR A 74 6.60 -0.48 -9.82
N MET A 75 6.61 0.63 -9.08
CA MET A 75 6.91 1.95 -9.64
C MET A 75 8.40 2.27 -9.68
N HIS A 76 9.25 1.28 -9.38
CA HIS A 76 10.71 1.33 -9.45
C HIS A 76 11.38 2.43 -8.60
N LEU A 77 10.66 3.14 -7.72
CA LEU A 77 11.21 4.23 -6.91
C LEU A 77 12.45 3.82 -6.07
N LYS A 78 12.52 2.55 -5.65
CA LYS A 78 13.69 2.00 -4.95
C LYS A 78 14.94 1.86 -5.83
N GLN A 79 14.76 1.74 -7.14
CA GLN A 79 15.82 1.53 -8.14
C GLN A 79 16.10 2.78 -8.99
N ASP A 80 15.21 3.77 -8.91
CA ASP A 80 15.28 5.01 -9.67
C ASP A 80 15.94 6.18 -8.90
N SER A 81 16.21 7.27 -9.61
CA SER A 81 16.79 8.49 -9.01
C SER A 81 15.83 9.15 -7.98
N THR A 82 16.39 9.85 -7.00
CA THR A 82 15.64 10.55 -5.93
C THR A 82 14.65 11.60 -6.48
N LEU A 83 14.83 12.06 -7.71
CA LEU A 83 13.91 12.96 -8.41
C LEU A 83 12.53 12.33 -8.65
N PHE A 84 12.47 11.05 -9.05
CA PHE A 84 11.20 10.36 -9.25
C PHE A 84 10.46 10.10 -7.93
N SER A 85 11.22 9.83 -6.86
CA SER A 85 10.65 9.73 -5.51
C SER A 85 10.06 11.08 -5.04
N GLY A 86 10.74 12.20 -5.31
CA GLY A 86 10.22 13.53 -5.01
C GLY A 86 8.94 13.86 -5.79
N LEU A 87 8.90 13.54 -7.09
CA LEU A 87 7.73 13.76 -7.94
C LEU A 87 6.53 12.90 -7.53
N PHE A 88 6.76 11.74 -6.93
CA PHE A 88 5.70 10.87 -6.42
C PHE A 88 5.18 11.31 -5.04
N VAL A 89 6.08 11.71 -4.14
CA VAL A 89 5.71 12.12 -2.76
C VAL A 89 5.01 13.48 -2.75
N PHE A 90 5.39 14.40 -3.63
CA PHE A 90 4.76 15.73 -3.73
C PHE A 90 3.22 15.68 -3.90
N PRO A 91 2.64 14.99 -4.90
CA PRO A 91 1.19 14.92 -5.06
C PRO A 91 0.51 14.17 -3.90
N ILE A 92 1.17 13.18 -3.28
CA ILE A 92 0.64 12.50 -2.09
C ILE A 92 0.50 13.49 -0.93
N PHE A 93 1.53 14.31 -0.71
CA PHE A 93 1.53 15.32 0.34
C PHE A 93 0.44 16.38 0.10
N VAL A 94 0.33 16.87 -1.13
CA VAL A 94 -0.74 17.80 -1.52
C VAL A 94 -2.12 17.17 -1.31
N ALA A 95 -2.32 15.93 -1.74
CA ALA A 95 -3.60 15.22 -1.55
C ALA A 95 -3.95 15.04 -0.06
N ALA A 96 -2.97 14.69 0.79
CA ALA A 96 -3.18 14.54 2.22
C ALA A 96 -3.61 15.86 2.89
N ILE A 97 -2.98 16.98 2.51
CA ILE A 97 -3.36 18.32 2.98
C ILE A 97 -4.78 18.66 2.55
N LEU A 98 -5.13 18.43 1.28
CA LEU A 98 -6.46 18.73 0.76
C LEU A 98 -7.54 17.90 1.46
N ILE A 99 -7.31 16.61 1.65
CA ILE A 99 -8.24 15.74 2.38
C ILE A 99 -8.39 16.23 3.83
N ALA A 100 -7.30 16.53 4.53
CA ALA A 100 -7.34 17.02 5.90
C ALA A 100 -8.08 18.37 6.01
N ALA A 101 -7.85 19.28 5.08
CA ALA A 101 -8.53 20.58 5.03
C ALA A 101 -10.04 20.40 4.81
N LEU A 102 -10.45 19.51 3.90
CA LEU A 102 -11.86 19.21 3.66
C LEU A 102 -12.52 18.56 4.88
N LEU A 103 -11.86 17.59 5.51
CA LEU A 103 -12.35 16.96 6.75
C LEU A 103 -12.53 17.99 7.88
N ALA A 104 -11.56 18.90 8.06
CA ALA A 104 -11.66 19.96 9.06
C ALA A 104 -12.82 20.93 8.76
N MET A 105 -12.97 21.34 7.49
CA MET A 105 -14.06 22.22 7.06
C MET A 105 -15.43 21.59 7.29
N PHE A 106 -15.64 20.34 6.85
CA PHE A 106 -16.91 19.64 7.03
C PHE A 106 -17.19 19.33 8.50
N SER A 107 -16.17 18.97 9.28
CA SER A 107 -16.31 18.78 10.73
C SER A 107 -16.75 20.06 11.43
N TYR A 108 -16.19 21.21 11.05
CA TYR A 108 -16.60 22.50 11.58
C TYR A 108 -18.06 22.82 11.21
N MET A 109 -18.42 22.63 9.94
CA MET A 109 -19.79 22.84 9.47
C MET A 109 -20.80 21.94 10.21
N LEU A 110 -20.51 20.65 10.35
CA LEU A 110 -21.34 19.70 11.09
C LEU A 110 -21.47 20.05 12.57
N SER A 111 -20.41 20.58 13.20
CA SER A 111 -20.45 20.97 14.63
C SER A 111 -21.31 22.21 14.91
N LEU A 112 -21.66 22.97 13.86
CA LEU A 112 -22.45 24.20 13.96
C LEU A 112 -23.96 23.96 13.84
N PHE A 113 -24.38 22.76 13.43
CA PHE A 113 -25.77 22.33 13.31
C PHE A 113 -26.16 21.40 14.46
#